data_AF-A0A2U2X2E8-F1
#
_entry.id   AF-A0A2U2X2E8-F1
#
_cell.length_a   1.000
_cell.length_b   1.000
_cell.length_c   1.000
_cell.angle_alpha   90.00
_cell.angle_beta   90.00
_cell.angle_gamma   90.00
#
_symmetry.space_group_name_H-M   'P 1'
#
loop_
_entity.id
_entity.type
_entity.pdbx_description
1 polymer ?
#
loop_
_entity_poly.entity_id
_entity_poly.type
_entity_poly.pdbx_seq_one_letter_code
_entity_poly.pdbx_strand_id
1 'polypeptide(L)'
;MHQLQTKTYLYFWAAAVLTVLVSYTLFTKIHNLNLVLNIHKDYFVISNIEFNILIAYALAFIGLIYYIHYVFRILLFKHLTTIHTLITISCVILYFLSPMFLFGKNKDFPLFEYENSIDHFLFIIGCSALLAQPILFFNSIISSIKCFAKKTKL
;
A
#
# COMPACT_ATOMS: atom_id res chain seq x y z
N MET A 1 8.94 -1.65 26.48
CA MET A 1 8.79 -1.56 24.99
C MET A 1 9.94 -2.32 24.33
N HIS A 2 9.67 -3.46 23.71
CA HIS A 2 10.69 -4.19 22.96
C HIS A 2 11.02 -3.47 21.64
N GLN A 3 12.28 -3.06 21.49
CA GLN A 3 12.85 -2.53 20.26
C GLN A 3 13.37 -3.70 19.43
N LEU A 4 12.96 -3.83 18.17
CA LEU A 4 13.37 -4.95 17.31
C LEU A 4 13.98 -4.41 16.02
N GLN A 5 15.11 -5.00 15.61
CA GLN A 5 15.71 -4.75 14.31
C GLN A 5 15.10 -5.74 13.31
N THR A 6 13.84 -5.49 12.91
CA THR A 6 13.13 -6.32 11.93
C THR A 6 13.60 -6.02 10.52
N LYS A 7 13.74 -7.06 9.68
CA LYS A 7 13.91 -6.90 8.23
C LYS A 7 12.59 -6.55 7.53
N THR A 8 11.86 -5.57 8.08
CA THR A 8 10.53 -5.19 7.61
C THR A 8 10.54 -4.74 6.15
N TYR A 9 11.64 -4.15 5.70
CA TYR A 9 11.85 -3.76 4.30
C TYR A 9 11.63 -4.90 3.31
N LEU A 10 11.93 -6.16 3.68
CA LEU A 10 11.74 -7.32 2.81
C LEU A 10 10.26 -7.55 2.49
N TYR A 11 9.35 -7.34 3.45
CA TYR A 11 7.91 -7.50 3.20
C TYR A 11 7.41 -6.49 2.18
N PHE A 12 7.86 -5.24 2.27
CA PHE A 12 7.47 -4.17 1.35
C PHE A 12 8.07 -4.35 -0.04
N TRP A 13 9.33 -4.78 -0.15
CA TRP A 13 9.93 -5.10 -1.45
C TRP A 13 9.30 -6.33 -2.10
N ALA A 14 9.05 -7.39 -1.33
CA ALA A 14 8.32 -8.55 -1.82
C ALA A 14 6.92 -8.16 -2.31
N ALA A 15 6.19 -7.35 -1.53
CA ALA A 15 4.89 -6.83 -1.94
C ALA A 15 4.98 -5.96 -3.20
N ALA A 16 5.97 -5.08 -3.34
CA ALA A 16 6.16 -4.27 -4.54
C ALA A 16 6.38 -5.13 -5.79
N VAL A 17 7.25 -6.15 -5.71
CA VAL A 17 7.49 -7.09 -6.81
C VAL A 17 6.21 -7.88 -7.14
N LEU A 18 5.51 -8.39 -6.13
CA LEU A 18 4.25 -9.11 -6.32
C LEU A 18 3.19 -8.22 -6.96
N THR A 19 3.07 -6.95 -6.55
CA THR A 19 2.16 -5.97 -7.16
C THR A 19 2.42 -5.84 -8.66
N VAL A 20 3.68 -5.75 -9.09
CA VAL A 20 4.03 -5.67 -10.53
C VAL A 20 3.69 -6.97 -11.27
N LEU A 21 4.05 -8.13 -10.71
CA LEU A 21 3.79 -9.43 -11.33
C LEU A 21 2.29 -9.72 -11.46
N VAL A 22 1.52 -9.48 -10.40
CA VAL A 22 0.06 -9.64 -10.40
C VAL A 22 -0.58 -8.68 -11.40
N SER A 23 -0.09 -7.44 -11.48
CA SER A 23 -0.60 -6.45 -12.43
C SER A 23 -0.39 -6.88 -13.87
N TYR A 24 0.82 -7.38 -14.18
CA TYR A 24 1.12 -7.89 -15.51
C TYR A 24 0.27 -9.11 -15.86
N THR A 25 0.05 -10.04 -14.93
CA THR A 25 -0.70 -11.28 -15.22
C THR A 25 -2.22 -11.10 -15.27
N LEU A 26 -2.81 -10.31 -14.37
CA LEU A 26 -4.26 -10.11 -14.29
C LEU A 26 -4.76 -9.09 -15.32
N PHE A 27 -4.07 -7.96 -15.49
CA PHE A 27 -4.61 -6.83 -16.26
C PHE A 27 -4.17 -6.77 -17.71
N THR A 28 -3.12 -7.49 -18.13
CA THR A 28 -2.85 -7.67 -19.57
C THR A 28 -3.90 -8.55 -20.25
N LYS A 29 -4.57 -9.43 -19.49
CA LYS A 29 -5.68 -10.25 -19.99
C LYS A 29 -7.04 -9.55 -19.92
N ILE A 30 -7.20 -8.59 -19.01
CA ILE A 30 -8.44 -7.83 -18.81
C ILE A 30 -8.25 -6.43 -19.41
N HIS A 31 -8.33 -6.33 -20.73
CA HIS A 31 -7.96 -5.15 -21.51
C HIS A 31 -8.86 -3.90 -21.28
N ASN A 32 -9.90 -4.00 -20.44
CA ASN A 32 -11.00 -3.03 -20.39
C ASN A 32 -11.31 -2.45 -19.00
N LEU A 33 -10.55 -2.81 -17.96
CA LEU A 33 -10.74 -2.17 -16.65
C LEU A 33 -9.76 -0.99 -16.59
N ASN A 34 -10.27 0.24 -16.72
CA ASN A 34 -9.50 1.47 -16.51
C ASN A 34 -10.04 2.20 -15.29
N LEU A 35 -9.16 2.84 -14.52
CA LEU A 35 -9.57 3.71 -13.41
C LEU A 35 -9.90 5.09 -14.01
N VAL A 36 -11.17 5.47 -13.99
CA VAL A 36 -11.65 6.74 -14.54
C VAL A 36 -11.76 7.75 -13.39
N LEU A 37 -10.86 8.73 -13.36
CA LEU A 37 -10.92 9.85 -12.41
C LEU A 37 -11.62 11.03 -13.10
N ASN A 38 -12.80 11.41 -12.59
CA ASN A 38 -13.52 12.60 -13.05
C ASN A 38 -12.97 13.84 -12.34
N ILE A 39 -11.97 14.48 -12.95
CA ILE A 39 -11.38 15.72 -12.43
C ILE A 39 -11.76 16.84 -13.39
N HIS A 40 -12.73 17.66 -12.98
CA HIS A 40 -13.03 18.96 -13.58
C HIS A 40 -13.17 18.97 -15.12
N LYS A 41 -14.25 18.34 -15.62
CA LYS A 41 -14.66 18.30 -17.04
C LYS A 41 -13.77 17.49 -17.99
N ASP A 42 -12.62 16.98 -17.52
CA ASP A 42 -11.77 16.07 -18.29
C ASP A 42 -11.75 14.67 -17.65
N TYR A 43 -11.91 13.65 -18.50
CA TYR A 43 -11.78 12.25 -18.09
C TYR A 43 -10.29 11.87 -18.10
N PHE A 44 -9.66 11.83 -16.93
CA PHE A 44 -8.31 11.28 -16.81
C PHE A 44 -8.42 9.77 -16.64
N VAL A 45 -8.08 9.03 -17.69
CA VAL A 45 -8.10 7.57 -17.73
C VAL A 45 -6.70 7.08 -17.36
N ILE A 46 -6.51 6.70 -16.10
CA ILE A 46 -5.27 6.02 -15.68
C ILE A 46 -5.48 4.54 -15.96
N SER A 47 -4.60 3.94 -16.76
CA SER A 47 -4.64 2.49 -16.93
C SER A 47 -4.37 1.82 -15.59
N ASN A 48 -5.08 0.74 -15.28
CA ASN A 48 -4.87 0.02 -14.01
C ASN A 48 -3.40 -0.44 -13.85
N ILE A 49 -2.69 -0.67 -14.96
CA ILE A 49 -1.27 -1.01 -14.96
C ILE A 49 -0.41 0.16 -14.45
N GLU A 50 -0.63 1.39 -14.94
CA GLU A 50 0.09 2.58 -14.46
C GLU A 50 -0.17 2.86 -12.99
N PHE A 51 -1.44 2.73 -12.55
CA PHE A 51 -1.80 2.90 -11.14
C PHE A 51 -1.11 1.86 -10.25
N ASN A 52 -1.05 0.60 -10.69
CA ASN A 52 -0.37 -0.44 -9.94
C ASN A 52 1.16 -0.28 -9.92
N ILE A 53 1.74 0.26 -10.99
CA ILE A 53 3.16 0.65 -11.00
C ILE A 53 3.41 1.74 -9.94
N LEU A 54 2.50 2.72 -9.81
CA LEU A 54 2.59 3.74 -8.75
C LEU A 54 2.51 3.11 -7.35
N ILE A 55 1.60 2.16 -7.12
CA ILE A 55 1.52 1.41 -5.84
C ILE A 55 2.85 0.67 -5.58
N ALA A 56 3.42 0.01 -6.59
CA ALA A 56 4.69 -0.69 -6.46
C ALA A 56 5.83 0.26 -6.07
N TYR A 57 5.91 1.45 -6.70
CA TYR A 57 6.89 2.47 -6.33
C TYR A 57 6.68 2.97 -4.89
N ALA A 58 5.44 3.22 -4.48
CA ALA A 58 5.14 3.63 -3.11
C ALA A 58 5.58 2.56 -2.09
N LEU A 59 5.29 1.27 -2.35
CA LEU A 59 5.74 0.16 -1.51
C LEU A 59 7.26 0.03 -1.47
N ALA A 60 7.93 0.17 -2.62
CA ALA A 60 9.38 0.15 -2.69
C ALA A 60 10.01 1.29 -1.89
N PHE A 61 9.42 2.49 -1.96
CA PHE A 61 9.84 3.66 -1.19
C PHE A 61 9.66 3.45 0.32
N ILE A 62 8.52 2.90 0.76
CA ILE A 62 8.31 2.51 2.16
C ILE A 62 9.36 1.48 2.60
N GLY A 63 9.64 0.47 1.76
CA GLY A 63 10.68 -0.51 1.99
C GLY A 63 12.06 0.14 2.14
N LEU A 64 12.38 1.14 1.32
CA LEU A 64 13.62 1.92 1.41
C LEU A 64 13.73 2.66 2.76
N ILE A 65 12.65 3.28 3.25
CA ILE A 65 12.66 3.93 4.57
C ILE A 65 13.00 2.91 5.68
N TYR A 66 12.38 1.74 5.67
CA TYR A 66 12.70 0.68 6.65
C TYR A 66 14.12 0.15 6.48
N TYR A 67 14.62 0.04 5.26
CA TYR A 67 15.98 -0.39 4.96
C TYR A 67 17.02 0.60 5.50
N ILE A 68 16.79 1.92 5.33
CA ILE A 68 17.63 2.97 5.90
C ILE A 68 17.74 2.80 7.42
N HIS A 69 16.61 2.63 8.13
CA HIS A 69 16.63 2.40 9.58
C HIS A 69 17.40 1.13 9.95
N TYR A 70 17.28 0.07 9.16
CA TYR A 70 18.03 -1.17 9.35
C TYR A 70 19.54 -0.97 9.21
N VAL A 71 19.99 -0.28 8.15
CA VAL A 71 21.40 0.01 7.86
C VAL A 71 22.03 0.89 8.95
N PHE A 72 21.33 1.96 9.36
CA PHE A 72 21.81 2.86 10.40
C PHE A 72 21.63 2.32 11.84
N ARG A 73 21.12 1.09 11.98
CA ARG A 73 20.82 0.44 13.28
C ARG A 73 19.90 1.29 14.17
N ILE A 74 18.97 2.03 13.56
CA ILE A 74 17.96 2.81 14.27
C ILE A 74 16.82 1.88 14.66
N LEU A 75 16.63 1.71 15.97
CA LEU A 75 15.63 0.81 16.52
C LEU A 75 14.25 1.45 16.54
N LEU A 76 13.37 1.00 15.65
CA LEU A 76 11.96 1.40 15.58
C LEU A 76 11.13 0.76 16.70
N PHE A 77 10.01 1.40 17.05
CA PHE A 77 9.05 0.79 17.97
C PHE A 77 8.34 -0.39 17.30
N LYS A 78 8.47 -1.59 17.91
CA LYS A 78 7.95 -2.84 17.33
C LYS A 78 6.45 -2.77 17.06
N HIS A 79 5.65 -2.33 18.03
CA HIS A 79 4.19 -2.28 17.90
C HIS A 79 3.73 -1.35 16.76
N LEU A 80 4.29 -0.14 16.67
CA LEU A 80 3.96 0.81 15.59
C LEU A 80 4.38 0.26 14.22
N THR A 81 5.54 -0.38 14.15
CA THR A 81 6.03 -1.04 12.93
C THR A 81 5.11 -2.16 12.50
N THR A 82 4.68 -3.02 13.43
CA THR A 82 3.78 -4.13 13.16
C THR A 82 2.40 -3.63 12.70
N ILE A 83 1.81 -2.65 13.40
CA ILE A 83 0.50 -2.07 13.03
C ILE A 83 0.56 -1.47 11.63
N HIS A 84 1.56 -0.62 11.36
CA HIS A 84 1.74 -0.04 10.03
C HIS A 84 1.88 -1.11 8.95
N THR A 85 2.80 -2.06 9.15
CA THR A 85 3.04 -3.14 8.17
C THR A 85 1.79 -3.97 7.92
N LEU A 86 1.05 -4.33 8.98
CA LEU A 86 -0.17 -5.12 8.87
C LEU A 86 -1.25 -4.37 8.10
N ILE A 87 -1.49 -3.09 8.40
CA ILE A 87 -2.49 -2.29 7.68
C ILE A 87 -2.10 -2.14 6.21
N THR A 88 -0.88 -1.69 5.91
CA THR A 88 -0.46 -1.41 4.53
C THR A 88 -0.45 -2.66 3.67
N ILE A 89 0.11 -3.78 4.16
CA ILE A 89 0.16 -5.04 3.40
C ILE A 89 -1.25 -5.62 3.22
N SER A 90 -2.10 -5.56 4.25
CA SER A 90 -3.49 -6.04 4.14
C SER A 90 -4.29 -5.22 3.13
N CYS A 91 -4.11 -3.89 3.10
CA CYS A 91 -4.75 -3.03 2.10
C CYS A 91 -4.37 -3.41 0.67
N VAL A 92 -3.09 -3.69 0.42
CA VAL A 92 -2.61 -4.14 -0.90
C VAL A 92 -3.24 -5.48 -1.28
N ILE A 93 -3.27 -6.45 -0.35
CA ILE A 93 -3.89 -7.76 -0.59
C ILE A 93 -5.39 -7.60 -0.89
N LEU A 94 -6.11 -6.83 -0.09
CA LEU A 94 -7.55 -6.59 -0.27
C LEU A 94 -7.84 -5.87 -1.60
N TYR A 95 -7.00 -4.92 -1.99
CA TYR A 95 -7.10 -4.26 -3.29
C TYR A 95 -7.03 -5.27 -4.44
N PHE A 96 -6.06 -6.20 -4.43
CA PHE A 96 -5.94 -7.22 -5.47
C PHE A 96 -7.00 -8.32 -5.41
N LEU A 97 -7.59 -8.57 -4.24
CA LEU A 97 -8.73 -9.50 -4.10
C LEU A 97 -10.05 -8.89 -4.55
N SER A 98 -10.17 -7.55 -4.57
CA SER A 98 -11.41 -6.84 -4.93
C SER A 98 -12.04 -7.31 -6.26
N PRO A 99 -11.29 -7.59 -7.35
CA PRO A 99 -11.90 -8.04 -8.59
C PRO A 99 -12.41 -9.49 -8.51
N MET A 100 -11.89 -10.33 -7.61
CA MET A 100 -12.39 -11.71 -7.46
C MET A 100 -13.82 -11.76 -6.92
N PHE A 101 -14.22 -10.76 -6.14
CA PHE A 101 -15.59 -10.62 -5.65
C PHE A 101 -16.58 -10.17 -6.75
N LEU A 102 -16.07 -9.68 -7.89
CA LEU A 102 -16.88 -9.30 -9.06
C LEU A 102 -17.22 -10.48 -9.97
N PHE A 103 -16.32 -11.46 -10.13
CA PHE A 103 -16.46 -12.53 -11.13
C PHE A 103 -17.53 -13.59 -10.81
N GLY A 104 -18.18 -13.52 -9.64
CA GLY A 104 -19.16 -14.51 -9.19
C GLY A 104 -20.64 -14.17 -9.42
N LYS A 105 -20.98 -13.00 -10.00
CA LYS A 105 -22.38 -12.57 -10.16
C LYS A 105 -22.76 -12.39 -11.63
N ASN A 106 -23.85 -13.07 -12.02
CA ASN A 106 -24.33 -13.27 -13.39
C ASN A 106 -24.42 -11.99 -14.22
N LYS A 107 -24.09 -12.12 -15.51
CA LYS A 107 -24.09 -11.06 -16.54
C LYS A 107 -25.48 -10.65 -17.03
N ASP A 108 -26.53 -11.26 -16.50
CA ASP A 108 -27.90 -11.11 -16.99
C ASP A 108 -28.75 -10.35 -15.95
N PHE A 109 -28.63 -9.01 -15.90
CA PHE A 109 -29.68 -8.01 -15.56
C PHE A 109 -29.05 -6.65 -15.19
N PRO A 110 -29.73 -5.51 -15.48
CA PRO A 110 -29.04 -4.24 -15.69
C PRO A 110 -28.79 -3.42 -14.43
N LEU A 111 -27.56 -2.89 -14.38
CA LEU A 111 -27.14 -1.49 -14.17
C LEU A 111 -27.68 -0.67 -12.97
N PHE A 112 -26.73 -0.09 -12.22
CA PHE A 112 -26.75 1.12 -11.37
C PHE A 112 -26.63 0.99 -9.84
N GLU A 113 -26.87 -0.16 -9.20
CA GLU A 113 -26.70 -0.26 -7.73
C GLU A 113 -25.41 -0.95 -7.25
N TYR A 114 -24.77 -1.77 -8.10
CA TYR A 114 -23.59 -2.55 -7.69
C TYR A 114 -22.25 -1.79 -7.75
N GLU A 115 -22.11 -0.82 -8.66
CA GLU A 115 -20.90 0.00 -8.84
C GLU A 115 -20.52 0.73 -7.54
N ASN A 116 -21.51 1.30 -6.84
CA ASN A 116 -21.28 2.01 -5.59
C ASN A 116 -20.59 1.16 -4.52
N SER A 117 -20.93 -0.12 -4.39
CA SER A 117 -20.41 -0.95 -3.28
C SER A 117 -18.90 -1.21 -3.36
N ILE A 118 -18.37 -1.40 -4.58
CA ILE A 118 -16.96 -1.70 -4.81
C ILE A 118 -16.15 -0.41 -4.79
N ASP A 119 -16.68 0.66 -5.37
CA ASP A 119 -16.04 1.97 -5.30
C ASP A 119 -15.93 2.44 -3.85
N HIS A 120 -16.97 2.23 -3.02
CA HIS A 120 -16.91 2.51 -1.58
C HIS A 120 -15.89 1.62 -0.87
N PHE A 121 -15.82 0.33 -1.21
CA PHE A 121 -14.84 -0.58 -0.63
C PHE A 121 -13.39 -0.18 -0.97
N LEU A 122 -13.12 0.10 -2.24
CA LEU A 122 -11.82 0.57 -2.71
C LEU A 122 -11.45 1.92 -2.10
N PHE A 123 -12.42 2.82 -1.95
CA PHE A 123 -12.24 4.10 -1.27
C PHE A 123 -11.84 3.91 0.20
N ILE A 124 -12.54 3.04 0.94
CA ILE A 124 -12.22 2.73 2.35
C ILE A 124 -10.81 2.14 2.47
N ILE A 125 -10.43 1.22 1.57
CA ILE A 125 -9.06 0.68 1.52
C ILE A 125 -8.04 1.79 1.27
N GLY A 126 -8.29 2.65 0.28
CA GLY A 126 -7.42 3.77 -0.06
C GLY A 126 -7.22 4.72 1.12
N CYS A 127 -8.32 5.11 1.78
CA CYS A 127 -8.26 5.93 2.99
C CYS A 127 -7.50 5.24 4.12
N SER A 128 -7.71 3.94 4.33
CA SER A 128 -7.00 3.16 5.35
C SER A 128 -5.49 3.10 5.09
N ALA A 129 -5.10 2.91 3.82
CA ALA A 129 -3.71 2.92 3.40
C ALA A 129 -3.04 4.29 3.60
N LEU A 130 -3.77 5.39 3.32
CA LEU A 130 -3.29 6.76 3.55
C LEU A 130 -3.15 7.07 5.05
N LEU A 131 -4.14 6.70 5.87
CA LEU A 131 -4.12 6.91 7.32
C LEU A 131 -3.04 6.09 8.04
N ALA A 132 -2.55 5.01 7.43
CA ALA A 132 -1.42 4.25 7.96
C ALA A 132 -0.09 5.03 7.84
N GLN A 133 0.10 5.87 6.82
CA GLN A 133 1.40 6.49 6.51
C GLN A 133 1.94 7.39 7.65
N PRO A 134 1.12 8.21 8.35
CA PRO A 134 1.57 8.95 9.52
C PRO A 134 2.24 8.08 10.60
N ILE A 135 1.79 6.84 10.79
CA ILE A 135 2.37 5.91 11.78
C ILE A 135 3.85 5.65 11.45
N LEU A 136 4.19 5.47 10.17
CA LEU A 136 5.57 5.30 9.72
C LEU A 136 6.41 6.55 9.99
N PHE A 137 5.89 7.73 9.65
CA PHE A 137 6.61 8.99 9.81
C PHE A 137 6.90 9.29 11.28
N PHE A 138 5.88 9.22 12.15
CA PHE A 138 6.07 9.47 13.59
C PHE A 138 7.04 8.47 14.21
N ASN A 139 6.91 7.18 13.89
CA ASN A 139 7.80 6.14 14.41
C ASN A 139 9.26 6.38 13.94
N SER A 140 9.46 6.78 12.68
CA SER A 140 10.78 7.08 12.13
C SER A 140 11.44 8.29 12.78
N ILE A 141 10.69 9.40 12.92
CA ILE A 141 11.20 10.65 13.51
C ILE A 141 11.60 10.41 14.98
N ILE A 142 10.70 9.85 15.79
CA ILE A 142 10.97 9.64 17.22
C ILE A 142 12.16 8.70 17.43
N SER A 143 12.23 7.62 16.66
CA SER A 143 13.32 6.65 16.76
C SER A 143 14.66 7.23 16.34
N SER A 144 14.66 8.07 15.29
CA SER A 144 15.86 8.77 14.83
C SER A 144 16.37 9.76 15.87
N ILE A 145 15.50 10.63 16.40
CA ILE A 145 15.85 11.59 17.45
C ILE A 145 16.45 10.87 18.67
N LYS A 146 15.81 9.79 19.12
CA LYS A 146 16.30 8.99 20.27
C LYS A 146 17.66 8.35 19.99
N CYS A 147 17.91 7.90 18.76
CA CYS A 147 19.19 7.33 18.37
C CYS A 147 20.32 8.37 18.40
N PHE A 148 20.09 9.55 17.81
CA PHE A 148 21.08 10.62 17.78
C PHE A 148 21.36 11.19 19.18
N ALA A 149 20.33 11.41 20.00
CA ALA A 149 20.49 11.88 21.38
C ALA A 149 21.25 10.90 22.28
N LYS A 150 21.24 9.60 21.97
CA LYS A 150 22.05 8.61 22.70
C LYS A 150 23.52 8.64 22.25
N LYS A 151 23.77 8.86 20.97
CA LYS A 151 25.15 8.96 20.42
C LYS A 151 25.90 10.20 20.91
N THR A 152 25.22 11.31 21.15
CA THR A 152 25.85 12.55 21.65
C THR A 152 26.19 12.54 23.14
N LYS A 153 25.69 11.54 23.90
CA LYS A 153 25.97 11.37 25.34
C LYS A 153 27.11 10.37 25.62
N LEU A 154 27.67 9.76 24.58
CA LEU A 154 28.83 8.85 24.62
C LEU A 154 30.06 9.60 24.12
#